data_AF-A0A7S1B5E1-F1
#
_entry.id   AF-A0A7S1B5E1-F1
#
_cell.length_a   1.000
_cell.length_b   1.000
_cell.length_c   1.000
_cell.angle_alpha   90.00
_cell.angle_beta   90.00
_cell.angle_gamma   90.00
#
_symmetry.space_group_name_H-M   'P 1'
#
loop_
_entity.id
_entity.type
_entity.pdbx_description
1 polymer ?
#
loop_
_entity_poly.entity_id
_entity_poly.type
_entity_poly.pdbx_seq_one_letter_code
_entity_poly.pdbx_strand_id
1 'polypeptide(L)'
;MTTADGASFQDILEEKKDGGAGIFCTAIGHLPVFALEHLNTHDSTQSGWLSFESDVCHRHVRLIYPEKKNLSIAAAGELYENRIEAVCGRTGCHLGHYFPANGAAAGRYCINASALIFVRQRQRSGVDQPSSLPKGARPVVRLRDHHSERGAFLDRVINSHTFPHVLMFGAGCFWHVESALRRLHGIIDTECGYAGGSDPDPTYEKVSALGSPTGHAETVRVSYDPMIISTKELVECFMALHNPTVIRAMGRKERGKGCYRSVIFVPEMQEKGEGADGVREIVRHVEIRLGQPVATEVVEMHGIKGGNNIWEEVVNKNLFYSAEDRHQQHDKRMREVEEDDGGRRDTILPLLKWIHVYGKRKKSIWGSANSL
;
A
#
# COMPACT_ATOMS: atom_id res chain seq x y z
N MET A 1 -12.75 26.97 11.19
CA MET A 1 -12.39 25.58 10.86
C MET A 1 -11.38 25.62 9.73
N THR A 2 -10.20 25.03 9.94
CA THR A 2 -9.11 24.99 8.95
C THR A 2 -8.52 23.59 8.95
N THR A 3 -8.23 23.05 7.77
CA THR A 3 -7.59 21.74 7.62
C THR A 3 -6.10 21.78 7.97
N ALA A 4 -5.47 20.62 8.14
CA ALA A 4 -4.06 20.51 8.51
C ALA A 4 -3.11 21.17 7.48
N ASP A 5 -3.50 21.19 6.20
CA ASP A 5 -2.81 21.84 5.09
C ASP A 5 -3.18 23.33 4.94
N GLY A 6 -4.00 23.88 5.84
CA GLY A 6 -4.33 25.30 5.86
C GLY A 6 -5.54 25.72 5.02
N ALA A 7 -6.28 24.79 4.40
CA ALA A 7 -7.48 25.14 3.65
C ALA A 7 -8.58 25.61 4.62
N SER A 8 -9.12 26.82 4.39
CA SER A 8 -10.18 27.35 5.23
C SER A 8 -11.52 26.75 4.84
N PHE A 9 -12.43 26.64 5.81
CA PHE A 9 -13.79 26.18 5.54
C PHE A 9 -14.53 27.07 4.53
N GLN A 10 -14.26 28.37 4.49
CA GLN A 10 -14.89 29.26 3.52
C GLN A 10 -14.44 28.94 2.09
N ASP A 11 -13.14 28.72 1.88
CA ASP A 11 -12.62 28.34 0.55
C ASP A 11 -13.21 27.01 0.06
N ILE A 12 -13.41 26.07 0.99
CA ILE A 12 -14.02 24.76 0.71
C ILE A 12 -15.51 24.91 0.35
N LEU A 13 -16.23 25.81 1.03
CA LEU A 13 -17.63 26.11 0.72
C LEU A 13 -17.78 26.77 -0.63
N GLU A 14 -16.90 27.72 -0.97
CA GLU A 14 -16.85 28.37 -2.28
C GLU A 14 -16.59 27.33 -3.38
N GLU A 15 -15.58 26.48 -3.22
CA GLU A 15 -15.28 25.37 -4.14
C GLU A 15 -16.52 24.48 -4.35
N LYS A 16 -17.25 24.15 -3.28
CA LYS A 16 -18.47 23.33 -3.39
C LYS A 16 -19.60 24.06 -4.13
N LYS A 17 -19.79 25.36 -3.88
CA LYS A 17 -20.80 26.19 -4.54
C LYS A 17 -20.54 26.33 -6.04
N ASP A 18 -19.27 26.40 -6.42
CA ASP A 18 -18.83 26.53 -7.81
C ASP A 18 -18.90 25.20 -8.59
N GLY A 19 -19.43 24.14 -7.97
CA GLY A 19 -19.53 22.80 -8.58
C GLY A 19 -18.18 22.08 -8.65
N GLY A 20 -17.19 22.57 -7.92
CA GLY A 20 -15.89 21.95 -7.75
C GLY A 20 -15.97 20.56 -7.12
N ALA A 21 -14.86 19.85 -7.17
CA ALA A 21 -14.75 18.52 -6.59
C ALA A 21 -13.44 18.41 -5.82
N GLY A 22 -13.45 17.61 -4.76
CA GLY A 22 -12.28 17.43 -3.92
C GLY A 22 -12.48 16.28 -2.94
N ILE A 23 -11.36 15.83 -2.40
CA ILE A 23 -11.28 14.71 -1.46
C ILE A 23 -10.62 15.19 -0.19
N PHE A 24 -11.23 14.86 0.94
CA PHE A 24 -10.63 14.97 2.25
C PHE A 24 -9.84 13.72 2.53
N CYS A 25 -8.54 13.89 2.79
CA CYS A 25 -7.66 12.82 3.21
C CYS A 25 -7.31 12.97 4.69
N THR A 26 -7.04 11.88 5.42
CA THR A 26 -6.53 11.99 6.79
C THR A 26 -5.17 12.67 6.79
N ALA A 27 -4.91 13.57 7.75
CA ALA A 27 -3.68 14.38 7.75
C ALA A 27 -2.39 13.56 7.90
N ILE A 28 -2.44 12.45 8.65
CA ILE A 28 -1.27 11.59 8.92
C ILE A 28 -1.25 10.37 7.99
N GLY A 29 -2.38 9.67 7.89
CA GLY A 29 -2.48 8.43 7.11
C GLY A 29 -2.69 8.65 5.62
N HIS A 30 -2.92 9.88 5.19
CA HIS A 30 -3.28 10.29 3.82
C HIS A 30 -4.45 9.52 3.19
N LEU A 31 -5.23 8.74 3.96
CA LEU A 31 -6.37 8.00 3.46
C LEU A 31 -7.48 8.93 2.98
N PRO A 32 -8.03 8.75 1.77
CA PRO A 32 -9.20 9.48 1.30
C PRO A 32 -10.41 9.03 2.12
N VAL A 33 -11.00 9.90 2.92
CA VAL A 33 -12.04 9.54 3.88
C VAL A 33 -13.40 10.12 3.52
N PHE A 34 -13.45 11.34 2.98
CA PHE A 34 -14.70 11.99 2.59
C PHE A 34 -14.56 12.72 1.26
N ALA A 35 -15.62 12.76 0.47
CA ALA A 35 -15.67 13.57 -0.73
C ALA A 35 -16.35 14.91 -0.42
N LEU A 36 -15.98 15.96 -1.16
CA LEU A 36 -16.61 17.28 -1.03
C LEU A 36 -18.12 17.24 -1.23
N GLU A 37 -18.60 16.36 -2.11
CA GLU A 37 -20.03 16.16 -2.34
C GLU A 37 -20.78 15.67 -1.09
N HIS A 38 -20.14 14.86 -0.23
CA HIS A 38 -20.72 14.36 1.02
C HIS A 38 -20.69 15.38 2.17
N LEU A 39 -20.02 16.53 2.01
CA LEU A 39 -19.95 17.56 3.03
C LEU A 39 -21.33 18.20 3.25
N ASN A 40 -21.92 18.02 4.42
CA ASN A 40 -23.16 18.69 4.81
C ASN A 40 -22.83 20.11 5.30
N THR A 41 -23.10 21.11 4.46
CA THR A 41 -22.71 22.51 4.72
C THR A 41 -23.54 23.15 5.83
N HIS A 42 -24.81 22.75 5.97
CA HIS A 42 -25.71 23.23 7.01
C HIS A 42 -25.21 22.81 8.40
N ASP A 43 -25.02 21.50 8.60
CA ASP A 43 -24.57 20.94 9.87
C ASP A 43 -23.14 21.37 10.21
N SER A 44 -22.28 21.53 9.19
CA SER A 44 -20.91 22.01 9.40
C SER A 44 -20.87 23.44 9.94
N THR A 45 -21.78 24.29 9.47
CA THR A 45 -21.88 25.69 9.91
C THR A 45 -22.40 25.78 11.34
N GLN A 46 -23.32 24.90 11.73
CA GLN A 46 -23.94 24.93 13.07
C GLN A 46 -23.12 24.23 14.14
N SER A 47 -22.43 23.14 13.81
CA SER A 47 -21.72 22.32 14.79
C SER A 47 -20.30 22.79 15.10
N GLY A 48 -19.70 23.60 14.22
CA GLY A 48 -18.29 23.94 14.30
C GLY A 48 -17.33 22.81 13.90
N TRP A 49 -17.86 21.71 13.37
CA TRP A 49 -17.13 20.54 12.86
C TRP A 49 -17.40 20.35 11.37
N LEU A 50 -16.46 19.76 10.62
CA LEU A 50 -16.79 19.32 9.26
C LEU A 50 -17.72 18.10 9.35
N SER A 51 -18.93 18.26 8.84
CA SER A 51 -19.97 17.24 8.91
C SER A 51 -20.16 16.55 7.56
N PHE A 52 -20.14 15.23 7.54
CA PHE A 52 -20.28 14.43 6.32
C PHE A 52 -21.41 13.41 6.43
N GLU A 53 -22.13 13.21 5.33
CA GLU A 53 -23.25 12.25 5.27
C GLU A 53 -22.76 10.83 5.03
N SER A 54 -21.63 10.67 4.35
CA SER A 54 -21.03 9.38 4.02
C SER A 54 -19.52 9.50 3.85
N ASP A 55 -18.82 8.45 4.26
CA ASP A 55 -17.43 8.20 3.91
C ASP A 55 -17.31 7.68 2.47
N VAL A 56 -16.15 7.88 1.85
CA VAL A 56 -15.87 7.33 0.50
C VAL A 56 -15.54 5.83 0.56
N CYS A 57 -15.05 5.35 1.71
CA CYS A 57 -14.67 3.97 1.93
C CYS A 57 -14.72 3.60 3.43
N HIS A 58 -15.56 2.64 3.80
CA HIS A 58 -15.75 2.21 5.20
C HIS A 58 -14.51 1.53 5.80
N ARG A 59 -13.52 1.20 4.96
CA ARG A 59 -12.21 0.69 5.39
C ARG A 59 -11.27 1.84 5.80
N HIS A 60 -11.51 3.07 5.33
CA HIS A 60 -10.69 4.24 5.62
C HIS A 60 -11.15 5.00 6.87
N VAL A 61 -12.43 4.90 7.21
CA VAL A 61 -12.99 5.42 8.46
C VAL A 61 -13.47 4.23 9.27
N ARG A 62 -12.69 3.81 10.27
CA ARG A 62 -13.10 2.75 11.19
C ARG A 62 -13.93 3.36 12.31
N LEU A 63 -15.05 2.73 12.61
CA LEU A 63 -15.91 3.09 13.73
C LEU A 63 -15.58 2.22 14.93
N ILE A 64 -15.22 2.85 16.05
CA ILE A 64 -15.03 2.16 17.34
C ILE A 64 -16.25 2.43 18.20
N TYR A 65 -16.97 1.35 18.51
CA TYR A 65 -18.16 1.39 19.35
C TYR A 65 -17.75 1.24 20.82
N PRO A 66 -18.34 2.01 21.74
CA PRO A 66 -18.04 1.88 23.17
C PRO A 66 -18.43 0.49 23.70
N GLU A 67 -17.60 -0.09 24.58
CA GLU A 67 -17.94 -1.34 25.26
C GLU A 67 -19.12 -1.13 26.21
N LYS A 68 -20.09 -2.05 26.21
CA LYS A 68 -21.34 -2.01 27.00
C LYS A 68 -21.17 -1.94 28.53
N LYS A 69 -19.94 -1.95 29.07
CA LYS A 69 -19.66 -2.14 30.51
C LYS A 69 -19.63 -0.88 31.37
N ASN A 70 -19.67 0.33 30.80
CA ASN A 70 -19.69 1.57 31.58
C ASN A 70 -21.08 2.23 31.62
N LEU A 71 -22.12 1.43 31.91
CA LEU A 71 -23.42 1.95 32.36
C LEU A 71 -23.32 2.33 33.84
N SER A 72 -22.53 3.35 34.16
CA SER A 72 -22.72 4.07 35.42
C SER A 72 -23.88 5.03 35.23
N ILE A 73 -24.94 4.80 36.00
CA ILE A 73 -26.10 5.65 36.20
C ILE A 73 -25.63 7.11 36.36
N ALA A 74 -25.71 7.89 35.29
CA ALA A 74 -25.61 9.34 35.35
C ALA A 74 -26.98 9.88 34.97
N ALA A 75 -27.52 10.69 35.87
CA ALA A 75 -28.90 11.11 35.94
C ALA A 75 -29.40 11.83 34.69
N ALA A 76 -30.67 11.53 34.36
CA ALA A 76 -31.66 12.42 33.76
C ALA A 76 -31.17 13.44 32.70
N GLY A 77 -31.43 13.13 31.42
CA GLY A 77 -32.02 14.13 30.53
C GLY A 77 -31.19 14.73 29.39
N GLU A 78 -29.98 14.27 29.10
CA GLU A 78 -29.21 14.77 27.94
C GLU A 78 -28.70 13.66 27.01
N LEU A 79 -29.03 13.77 25.72
CA LEU A 79 -28.76 12.83 24.62
C LEU A 79 -27.26 12.64 24.31
N TYR A 80 -26.52 11.91 25.15
CA TYR A 80 -25.16 11.46 24.83
C TYR A 80 -24.96 9.96 25.06
N GLU A 81 -25.98 9.16 24.78
CA GLU A 81 -25.85 7.70 24.77
C GLU A 81 -25.12 7.25 23.50
N ASN A 82 -23.90 6.72 23.70
CA ASN A 82 -23.01 6.07 22.71
C ASN A 82 -22.27 6.99 21.74
N ARG A 83 -21.19 7.61 22.22
CA ARG A 83 -20.19 8.26 21.36
C ARG A 83 -19.44 7.19 20.55
N ILE A 84 -19.71 7.10 19.24
CA ILE A 84 -18.96 6.23 18.32
C ILE A 84 -17.79 7.02 17.78
N GLU A 85 -16.58 6.51 18.01
CA GLU A 85 -15.34 7.16 17.58
C GLU A 85 -15.06 6.83 16.10
N ALA A 86 -14.81 7.85 15.29
CA ALA A 86 -14.34 7.69 13.92
C ALA A 86 -12.81 7.84 13.91
N VAL A 87 -12.11 6.78 13.50
CA VAL A 87 -10.64 6.75 13.44
C VAL A 87 -10.14 6.44 12.03
N CYS A 88 -8.92 6.87 11.72
CA CYS A 88 -8.24 6.54 10.48
C CYS A 88 -8.04 5.03 10.40
N GLY A 89 -8.52 4.42 9.32
CA GLY A 89 -8.39 2.97 9.10
C GLY A 89 -6.94 2.48 9.00
N ARG A 90 -6.01 3.38 8.59
CA ARG A 90 -4.58 3.08 8.43
C ARG A 90 -3.78 3.29 9.71
N THR A 91 -3.92 4.46 10.35
CA THR A 91 -3.08 4.84 11.49
C THR A 91 -3.75 4.64 12.84
N GLY A 92 -5.06 4.43 12.88
CA GLY A 92 -5.85 4.44 14.12
C GLY A 92 -5.99 5.83 14.75
N CYS A 93 -5.46 6.89 14.13
CA CYS A 93 -5.59 8.25 14.65
C CYS A 93 -7.06 8.67 14.72
N HIS A 94 -7.45 9.30 15.82
CA HIS A 94 -8.79 9.84 15.99
C HIS A 94 -9.08 10.94 14.96
N LEU A 95 -10.19 10.82 14.23
CA LEU A 95 -10.66 11.79 13.24
C LEU A 95 -11.79 12.64 13.82
N GLY A 96 -12.69 12.02 14.57
CA GLY A 96 -13.87 12.67 15.13
C GLY A 96 -14.87 11.62 15.58
N HIS A 97 -16.16 11.88 15.35
CA HIS A 97 -17.23 11.03 15.84
C HIS A 97 -18.22 10.69 14.74
N TYR A 98 -18.88 9.54 14.88
CA TYR A 98 -20.03 9.15 14.08
C TYR A 98 -21.28 9.19 14.95
N PHE A 99 -22.31 9.86 14.45
CA PHE A 99 -23.63 9.91 15.06
C PHE A 99 -24.57 9.06 14.21
N PRO A 100 -25.05 7.92 14.74
CA PRO A 100 -25.94 7.06 13.99
C PRO A 100 -27.29 7.77 13.75
N ALA A 101 -27.97 7.32 12.71
CA ALA A 101 -29.32 7.74 12.38
C ALA A 101 -30.28 7.50 13.55
N ASN A 102 -31.06 8.53 13.93
CA ASN A 102 -32.23 8.36 14.78
C ASN A 102 -33.50 8.35 13.90
N GLY A 103 -34.20 7.22 13.86
CA GLY A 103 -35.42 7.07 13.04
C GLY A 103 -35.14 7.14 11.54
N ALA A 104 -35.77 8.08 10.82
CA ALA A 104 -35.70 8.22 9.37
C ALA A 104 -34.54 9.12 8.86
N ALA A 105 -33.74 9.71 9.75
CA ALA A 105 -32.60 10.54 9.38
C ALA A 105 -31.41 9.70 8.92
N ALA A 106 -30.52 10.24 8.07
CA ALA A 106 -29.23 9.61 7.78
C ALA A 106 -28.26 9.82 8.95
N GLY A 107 -27.35 8.87 9.19
CA GLY A 107 -26.24 9.06 10.13
C GLY A 107 -25.26 10.12 9.61
N ARG A 108 -24.46 10.70 10.51
CA ARG A 108 -23.51 11.76 10.14
C ARG A 108 -22.17 11.59 10.83
N TYR A 109 -21.10 11.90 10.11
CA TYR A 109 -19.76 12.06 10.65
C TYR A 109 -19.56 13.51 11.07
N CYS A 110 -18.94 13.75 12.22
CA CYS A 110 -18.46 15.07 12.64
C CYS A 110 -16.97 14.98 12.90
N ILE A 111 -16.18 15.59 12.03
CA ILE A 111 -14.74 15.36 11.91
C ILE A 111 -13.98 16.64 12.24
N ASN A 112 -12.89 16.47 13.00
CA ASN A 112 -11.93 17.53 13.27
C ASN A 112 -11.31 17.98 11.94
N ALA A 113 -11.47 19.26 11.57
CA ALA A 113 -10.86 19.78 10.34
C ALA A 113 -9.33 19.58 10.34
N SER A 114 -8.66 19.77 11.48
CA SER A 114 -7.22 19.54 11.66
C SER A 114 -6.79 18.08 11.50
N ALA A 115 -7.72 17.12 11.53
CA ALA A 115 -7.42 15.72 11.23
C ALA A 115 -7.44 15.41 9.71
N LEU A 116 -7.78 16.40 8.89
CA LEU A 116 -7.94 16.27 7.44
C LEU A 116 -7.00 17.18 6.66
N ILE A 117 -6.70 16.79 5.43
CA ILE A 117 -6.10 17.58 4.35
C ILE A 117 -7.13 17.63 3.21
N PHE A 118 -7.22 18.76 2.50
CA PHE A 118 -8.17 18.88 1.38
C PHE A 118 -7.48 18.91 0.02
N VAL A 119 -7.69 17.86 -0.77
CA VAL A 119 -7.14 17.71 -2.12
C VAL A 119 -8.19 18.12 -3.15
N ARG A 120 -7.96 19.26 -3.81
CA ARG A 120 -8.80 19.74 -4.93
C ARG A 120 -8.61 18.87 -6.17
N GLN A 121 -9.71 18.49 -6.82
CA GLN A 121 -9.67 17.85 -8.13
C GLN A 121 -9.42 18.92 -9.19
N ARG A 122 -8.21 18.98 -9.77
CA ARG A 122 -7.93 19.88 -10.89
C ARG A 122 -8.79 19.48 -12.09
N GLN A 123 -9.61 20.39 -12.60
CA GLN A 123 -10.25 20.19 -13.89
C GLN A 123 -9.18 20.12 -14.98
N ARG A 124 -9.20 19.07 -15.81
CA ARG A 124 -8.45 19.07 -17.07
C ARG A 124 -9.13 20.07 -18.00
N SER A 125 -8.49 21.20 -18.24
CA SER A 125 -8.88 22.10 -19.32
C SER A 125 -8.62 21.41 -20.67
N GLY A 126 -9.71 21.03 -21.35
CA GLY A 126 -9.73 20.74 -22.79
C GLY A 126 -9.48 19.28 -23.21
N VAL A 127 -10.54 18.48 -23.28
CA VAL A 127 -10.74 17.47 -24.34
C VAL A 127 -12.23 17.48 -24.68
N ASP A 128 -12.56 17.64 -25.96
CA ASP A 128 -13.91 17.75 -26.50
C ASP A 128 -14.84 16.62 -26.01
N GLN A 129 -16.03 16.99 -25.53
CA GLN A 129 -17.12 16.04 -25.31
C GLN A 129 -17.76 15.65 -26.65
N PRO A 130 -18.05 14.35 -26.89
CA PRO A 130 -18.99 13.97 -27.93
C PRO A 130 -20.40 14.38 -27.50
N SER A 131 -21.11 14.97 -28.46
CA SER A 131 -22.43 15.56 -28.34
C SER A 131 -23.57 14.56 -28.01
N SER A 132 -24.41 15.00 -27.06
CA SER A 132 -25.85 14.74 -26.89
C SER A 132 -26.39 13.33 -26.58
N LEU A 133 -27.16 13.22 -25.49
CA LEU A 133 -28.28 12.28 -25.32
C LEU A 133 -29.47 12.97 -24.58
N PRO A 134 -30.73 12.53 -24.81
CA PRO A 134 -31.93 13.36 -24.76
C PRO A 134 -32.60 13.52 -23.38
N LYS A 135 -33.44 14.55 -23.29
CA LYS A 135 -34.22 14.96 -22.10
C LYS A 135 -35.33 13.95 -21.77
N GLY A 136 -35.40 13.55 -20.50
CA GLY A 136 -36.63 13.08 -19.85
C GLY A 136 -36.51 11.79 -19.05
N ALA A 137 -36.10 11.87 -17.77
CA ALA A 137 -36.47 10.92 -16.71
C ALA A 137 -36.21 11.53 -15.33
N ARG A 138 -37.15 11.32 -14.39
CA ARG A 138 -37.13 11.83 -13.00
C ARG A 138 -35.99 11.20 -12.16
N PRO A 139 -35.49 11.86 -11.11
CA PRO A 139 -34.36 11.34 -10.35
C PRO A 139 -34.81 10.18 -9.46
N VAL A 140 -34.30 8.99 -9.76
CA VAL A 140 -34.20 7.89 -8.79
C VAL A 140 -32.75 7.90 -8.33
N VAL A 141 -32.54 8.15 -7.04
CA VAL A 141 -31.24 7.98 -6.39
C VAL A 141 -30.77 6.55 -6.66
N ARG A 142 -29.71 6.38 -7.45
CA ARG A 142 -29.01 5.11 -7.62
C ARG A 142 -27.60 5.21 -7.07
N LEU A 143 -27.23 4.16 -6.36
CA LEU A 143 -25.90 3.87 -5.86
C LEU A 143 -24.86 3.95 -6.99
N ARG A 144 -23.80 4.73 -6.74
CA ARG A 144 -22.49 4.77 -7.43
C ARG A 144 -22.55 4.76 -8.96
N ASP A 145 -22.51 5.96 -9.55
CA ASP A 145 -22.18 6.14 -10.97
C ASP A 145 -20.69 5.91 -11.22
N HIS A 146 -20.28 4.63 -11.26
CA HIS A 146 -18.94 4.17 -11.65
C HIS A 146 -18.52 4.60 -13.07
N HIS A 147 -19.45 5.12 -13.88
CA HIS A 147 -19.20 5.57 -15.25
C HIS A 147 -18.81 7.05 -15.37
N SER A 148 -18.77 7.80 -14.27
CA SER A 148 -18.30 9.19 -14.29
C SER A 148 -16.78 9.28 -14.14
N GLU A 149 -16.13 10.27 -14.77
CA GLU A 149 -14.70 10.55 -14.55
C GLU A 149 -14.38 10.79 -13.06
N ARG A 150 -15.36 11.31 -12.30
CA ARG A 150 -15.30 11.47 -10.84
C ARG A 150 -15.28 10.11 -10.12
N GLY A 151 -16.16 9.18 -10.48
CA GLY A 151 -16.20 7.81 -9.95
C GLY A 151 -14.90 7.05 -10.20
N ALA A 152 -14.36 7.11 -11.43
CA ALA A 152 -13.09 6.47 -11.76
C ALA A 152 -11.88 7.09 -11.04
N PHE A 153 -11.91 8.40 -10.73
CA PHE A 153 -10.89 9.05 -9.91
C PHE A 153 -10.98 8.60 -8.45
N LEU A 154 -12.19 8.60 -7.88
CA LEU A 154 -12.47 8.11 -6.54
C LEU A 154 -12.02 6.65 -6.37
N ASP A 155 -12.38 5.77 -7.31
CA ASP A 155 -12.00 4.36 -7.26
C ASP A 155 -10.47 4.22 -7.25
N ARG A 156 -9.73 4.88 -8.16
CA ARG A 156 -8.26 4.85 -8.17
C ARG A 156 -7.64 5.33 -6.85
N VAL A 157 -8.15 6.45 -6.32
CA VAL A 157 -7.63 7.04 -5.09
C VAL A 157 -8.00 6.17 -3.89
N ILE A 158 -9.23 5.67 -3.77
CA ILE A 158 -9.60 4.78 -2.66
C ILE A 158 -8.71 3.54 -2.65
N ASN A 159 -8.62 2.90 -3.80
CA ASN A 159 -7.94 1.64 -3.97
C ASN A 159 -6.44 1.71 -3.66
N SER A 160 -5.73 2.72 -4.19
CA SER A 160 -4.31 2.93 -3.90
C SER A 160 -4.04 3.33 -2.45
N HIS A 161 -5.07 3.62 -1.65
CA HIS A 161 -4.90 4.05 -0.27
C HIS A 161 -5.41 3.01 0.73
N THR A 162 -6.18 2.02 0.32
CA THR A 162 -6.84 1.10 1.26
C THR A 162 -5.87 0.30 2.14
N PHE A 163 -4.80 -0.28 1.59
CA PHE A 163 -3.83 -1.11 2.34
C PHE A 163 -2.42 -1.04 1.76
N PRO A 164 -1.38 -1.34 2.55
CA PRO A 164 -0.05 -1.65 2.04
C PRO A 164 -0.14 -2.64 0.88
N HIS A 165 0.54 -2.33 -0.22
CA HIS A 165 0.74 -3.30 -1.29
C HIS A 165 1.88 -4.23 -0.89
N VAL A 166 1.84 -5.46 -1.40
CA VAL A 166 2.83 -6.49 -1.10
C VAL A 166 3.43 -7.02 -2.37
N LEU A 167 4.75 -6.97 -2.50
CA LEU A 167 5.50 -7.69 -3.52
C LEU A 167 6.57 -8.54 -2.86
N MET A 168 6.94 -9.62 -3.54
CA MET A 168 7.94 -10.56 -3.06
C MET A 168 9.07 -10.66 -4.09
N PHE A 169 10.29 -10.41 -3.66
CA PHE A 169 11.44 -10.24 -4.54
C PHE A 169 12.54 -11.26 -4.27
N GLY A 170 12.91 -12.04 -5.29
CA GLY A 170 14.11 -12.88 -5.30
C GLY A 170 15.17 -12.28 -6.23
N ALA A 171 16.38 -12.04 -5.73
CA ALA A 171 17.49 -11.44 -6.49
C ALA A 171 18.88 -11.95 -6.10
N GLY A 172 18.95 -13.16 -5.54
CA GLY A 172 20.16 -13.71 -4.90
C GLY A 172 20.02 -13.72 -3.39
N CYS A 173 21.13 -13.56 -2.68
CA CYS A 173 21.15 -13.57 -1.21
C CYS A 173 20.18 -12.52 -0.65
N PHE A 174 19.13 -12.99 0.04
CA PHE A 174 18.06 -12.14 0.57
C PHE A 174 18.53 -11.09 1.59
N TRP A 175 19.66 -11.28 2.29
CA TRP A 175 20.17 -10.33 3.28
C TRP A 175 20.52 -8.99 2.63
N HIS A 176 21.13 -9.03 1.44
CA HIS A 176 21.50 -7.82 0.71
C HIS A 176 20.26 -7.15 0.12
N VAL A 177 19.30 -7.94 -0.36
CA VAL A 177 18.05 -7.45 -0.94
C VAL A 177 17.20 -6.77 0.13
N GLU A 178 17.02 -7.42 1.29
CA GLU A 178 16.28 -6.88 2.43
C GLU A 178 16.93 -5.59 2.93
N SER A 179 18.24 -5.63 3.18
CA SER A 179 19.00 -4.46 3.66
C SER A 179 18.83 -3.26 2.71
N ALA A 180 18.88 -3.48 1.39
CA ALA A 180 18.68 -2.41 0.43
C ALA A 180 17.22 -1.93 0.41
N LEU A 181 16.25 -2.82 0.19
CA LEU A 181 14.85 -2.43 0.02
C LEU A 181 14.27 -1.78 1.28
N ARG A 182 14.57 -2.29 2.48
CA ARG A 182 14.09 -1.75 3.77
C ARG A 182 14.44 -0.26 4.00
N ARG A 183 15.43 0.27 3.27
CA ARG A 183 15.87 1.68 3.37
C ARG A 183 15.20 2.60 2.36
N LEU A 184 14.35 2.10 1.47
CA LEU A 184 13.54 2.95 0.58
C LEU A 184 12.44 3.65 1.37
N HIS A 185 12.28 4.95 1.13
CA HIS A 185 11.14 5.70 1.65
C HIS A 185 9.84 5.14 1.05
N GLY A 186 8.87 4.83 1.91
CA GLY A 186 7.60 4.21 1.52
C GLY A 186 7.53 2.70 1.77
N ILE A 187 8.66 2.06 2.13
CA ILE A 187 8.63 0.69 2.64
C ILE A 187 8.16 0.69 4.09
N ILE A 188 7.18 -0.14 4.38
CA ILE A 188 6.55 -0.29 5.70
C ILE A 188 7.22 -1.43 6.46
N ASP A 189 7.38 -2.59 5.81
CA ASP A 189 7.98 -3.78 6.41
C ASP A 189 8.67 -4.66 5.37
N THR A 190 9.66 -5.42 5.83
CA THR A 190 10.39 -6.41 5.01
C THR A 190 10.63 -7.68 5.79
N GLU A 191 10.47 -8.82 5.14
CA GLU A 191 10.71 -10.13 5.75
C GLU A 191 11.44 -11.07 4.77
N CYS A 192 12.52 -11.68 5.24
CA CYS A 192 13.25 -12.71 4.50
C CYS A 192 12.53 -14.07 4.59
N GLY A 193 12.52 -14.82 3.50
CA GLY A 193 11.88 -16.13 3.44
C GLY A 193 12.09 -16.87 2.12
N TYR A 194 11.24 -17.86 1.89
CA TYR A 194 11.34 -18.81 0.78
C TYR A 194 10.01 -18.88 0.03
N ALA A 195 10.05 -18.73 -1.31
CA ALA A 195 8.83 -18.71 -2.12
C ALA A 195 9.01 -19.37 -3.49
N GLY A 196 7.90 -19.81 -4.09
CA GLY A 196 7.85 -20.36 -5.45
C GLY A 196 8.45 -21.75 -5.65
N GLY A 197 8.63 -22.51 -4.56
CA GLY A 197 8.99 -23.93 -4.59
C GLY A 197 7.83 -24.83 -4.17
N SER A 198 8.13 -26.11 -3.96
CA SER A 198 7.15 -27.15 -3.64
C SER A 198 7.35 -27.81 -2.28
N ASP A 199 8.42 -27.45 -1.54
CA ASP A 199 8.65 -27.99 -0.20
C ASP A 199 7.69 -27.29 0.79
N PRO A 200 6.83 -28.02 1.52
CA PRO A 200 5.90 -27.41 2.48
C PRO A 200 6.57 -26.99 3.80
N ASP A 201 7.83 -27.34 4.02
CA ASP A 201 8.58 -26.99 5.24
C ASP A 201 10.04 -26.65 4.90
N PRO A 202 10.27 -25.58 4.12
CA PRO A 202 11.61 -25.20 3.70
C PRO A 202 12.39 -24.61 4.89
N THR A 203 13.62 -25.06 5.06
CA THR A 203 14.61 -24.47 5.97
C THR A 203 15.75 -23.86 5.18
N TYR A 204 16.51 -22.96 5.79
CA TYR A 204 17.67 -22.35 5.14
C TYR A 204 18.62 -23.40 4.55
N GLU A 205 18.94 -24.45 5.31
CA GLU A 205 19.84 -25.51 4.88
C GLU A 205 19.28 -26.29 3.69
N LYS A 206 17.97 -26.58 3.68
CA LYS A 206 17.34 -27.27 2.54
C LYS A 206 17.36 -26.39 1.28
N VAL A 207 17.08 -25.10 1.40
CA VAL A 207 16.95 -24.17 0.26
C VAL A 207 18.31 -23.77 -0.32
N SER A 208 19.29 -23.49 0.54
CA SER A 208 20.64 -23.05 0.14
C SER A 208 21.54 -24.20 -0.32
N ALA A 209 21.15 -25.46 -0.09
CA ALA A 209 21.89 -26.63 -0.53
C ALA A 209 22.16 -26.61 -2.05
N LEU A 210 23.37 -27.02 -2.44
CA LEU A 210 23.74 -27.15 -3.85
C LEU A 210 22.80 -28.16 -4.53
N GLY A 211 22.08 -27.71 -5.57
CA GLY A 211 21.15 -28.59 -6.29
C GLY A 211 19.83 -28.86 -5.55
N SER A 212 19.50 -28.06 -4.53
CA SER A 212 18.30 -28.16 -3.68
C SER A 212 17.04 -28.59 -4.47
N PRO A 213 16.31 -29.62 -4.01
CA PRO A 213 15.06 -30.06 -4.63
C PRO A 213 13.86 -29.20 -4.25
N THR A 214 14.01 -28.27 -3.30
CA THR A 214 12.90 -27.49 -2.74
C THR A 214 12.21 -26.61 -3.79
N GLY A 215 12.96 -26.13 -4.78
CA GLY A 215 12.49 -25.20 -5.82
C GLY A 215 12.27 -23.76 -5.33
N HIS A 216 12.41 -23.49 -4.04
CA HIS A 216 12.20 -22.14 -3.50
C HIS A 216 13.33 -21.18 -3.91
N ALA A 217 12.96 -19.92 -4.10
CA ALA A 217 13.89 -18.80 -4.14
C ALA A 217 14.05 -18.21 -2.74
N GLU A 218 15.27 -17.79 -2.39
CA GLU A 218 15.44 -16.78 -1.34
C GLU A 218 14.72 -15.50 -1.77
N THR A 219 13.81 -15.05 -0.92
CA THR A 219 12.81 -14.05 -1.25
C THR A 219 12.67 -13.05 -0.11
N VAL A 220 12.48 -11.78 -0.45
CA VAL A 220 12.10 -10.73 0.50
C VAL A 220 10.65 -10.34 0.24
N ARG A 221 9.77 -10.56 1.20
CA ARG A 221 8.41 -10.01 1.20
C ARG A 221 8.48 -8.56 1.63
N VAL A 222 7.91 -7.67 0.82
CA VAL A 222 7.98 -6.23 1.01
C VAL A 222 6.56 -5.67 1.06
N SER A 223 6.19 -5.11 2.20
CA SER A 223 4.99 -4.30 2.37
C SER A 223 5.34 -2.84 2.20
N TYR A 224 4.63 -2.12 1.33
CA TYR A 224 4.92 -0.72 1.01
C TYR A 224 3.65 0.11 0.85
N ASP A 225 3.80 1.42 1.05
CA ASP A 225 2.76 2.40 0.78
C ASP A 225 2.86 2.86 -0.68
N PRO A 226 1.93 2.46 -1.57
CA PRO A 226 1.95 2.85 -2.98
C PRO A 226 1.79 4.36 -3.19
N MET A 227 1.41 5.12 -2.16
CA MET A 227 1.37 6.59 -2.20
C MET A 227 2.72 7.27 -1.99
N ILE A 228 3.66 6.58 -1.35
CA ILE A 228 5.00 7.12 -1.09
C ILE A 228 5.98 6.58 -2.14
N ILE A 229 5.85 5.30 -2.51
CA ILE A 229 6.64 4.65 -3.55
C ILE A 229 5.73 3.82 -4.44
N SER A 230 5.68 4.15 -5.73
CA SER A 230 4.84 3.40 -6.67
C SER A 230 5.37 1.99 -6.91
N THR A 231 4.47 1.07 -7.29
CA THR A 231 4.81 -0.28 -7.76
C THR A 231 5.91 -0.25 -8.82
N LYS A 232 5.84 0.71 -9.75
CA LYS A 232 6.85 0.92 -10.78
C LYS A 232 8.21 1.28 -10.19
N GLU A 233 8.29 2.28 -9.32
CA GLU A 233 9.55 2.71 -8.71
C GLU A 233 10.17 1.58 -7.88
N LEU A 234 9.37 0.85 -7.12
CA LEU A 234 9.85 -0.28 -6.32
C LEU A 234 10.40 -1.40 -7.21
N VAL A 235 9.70 -1.79 -8.28
CA VAL A 235 10.17 -2.80 -9.24
C VAL A 235 11.44 -2.32 -9.94
N GLU A 236 11.52 -1.06 -10.38
CA GLU A 236 12.74 -0.51 -10.98
C GLU A 236 13.93 -0.50 -10.02
N CYS A 237 13.71 -0.21 -8.74
CA CYS A 237 14.72 -0.31 -7.69
C CYS A 237 15.21 -1.75 -7.54
N PHE A 238 14.28 -2.72 -7.44
CA PHE A 238 14.62 -4.15 -7.40
C PHE A 238 15.48 -4.59 -8.60
N MET A 239 15.10 -4.17 -9.81
CA MET A 239 15.83 -4.49 -11.04
C MET A 239 17.23 -3.84 -11.09
N ALA A 240 17.47 -2.79 -10.30
CA ALA A 240 18.78 -2.14 -10.18
C ALA A 240 19.71 -2.82 -9.15
N LEU A 241 19.16 -3.64 -8.22
CA LEU A 241 19.94 -4.29 -7.14
C LEU A 241 20.83 -5.44 -7.60
N HIS A 242 20.53 -6.03 -8.75
CA HIS A 242 21.21 -7.20 -9.25
C HIS A 242 21.37 -7.11 -10.77
N ASN A 243 22.01 -8.12 -11.38
CA ASN A 243 22.00 -8.24 -12.84
C ASN A 243 20.78 -9.09 -13.25
N PRO A 244 19.69 -8.49 -13.75
CA PRO A 244 18.46 -9.20 -14.09
C PRO A 244 18.57 -10.01 -15.38
N THR A 245 19.69 -9.93 -16.13
CA THR A 245 19.87 -10.62 -17.42
C THR A 245 20.56 -11.97 -17.29
N VAL A 246 21.02 -12.30 -16.08
CA VAL A 246 21.71 -13.56 -15.79
C VAL A 246 20.75 -14.53 -15.13
N ILE A 247 20.63 -15.73 -15.68
CA ILE A 247 20.00 -16.87 -15.00
C ILE A 247 20.91 -17.26 -13.85
N ARG A 248 20.54 -16.83 -12.64
CA ARG A 248 21.24 -17.17 -11.40
C ARG A 248 20.70 -18.47 -10.84
N ALA A 249 21.61 -19.35 -10.43
CA ALA A 249 21.28 -20.60 -9.80
C ALA A 249 22.39 -21.09 -8.87
N MET A 250 21.99 -21.63 -7.73
CA MET A 250 22.86 -22.46 -6.90
C MET A 250 22.71 -23.91 -7.37
N GLY A 251 23.63 -24.38 -8.22
CA GLY A 251 23.68 -25.77 -8.72
C GLY A 251 22.74 -26.10 -9.89
N ARG A 252 21.49 -25.60 -9.93
CA ARG A 252 20.53 -25.90 -11.01
C ARG A 252 20.47 -24.80 -12.07
N LYS A 253 21.23 -24.92 -13.17
CA LYS A 253 21.28 -23.90 -14.26
C LYS A 253 19.96 -23.73 -15.05
N GLU A 254 18.89 -24.44 -14.67
CA GLU A 254 17.56 -24.32 -15.28
C GLU A 254 16.79 -23.11 -14.70
N ARG A 255 16.11 -22.36 -15.56
CA ARG A 255 15.23 -21.24 -15.17
C ARG A 255 14.15 -21.75 -14.21
N GLY A 256 13.76 -20.93 -13.23
CA GLY A 256 12.74 -21.29 -12.24
C GLY A 256 13.20 -22.19 -11.08
N LYS A 257 14.36 -22.85 -11.15
CA LYS A 257 14.77 -23.85 -10.14
C LYS A 257 15.88 -23.42 -9.17
N GLY A 258 16.60 -22.35 -9.46
CA GLY A 258 17.67 -21.85 -8.60
C GLY A 258 17.16 -21.05 -7.40
N CYS A 259 17.77 -21.22 -6.22
CA CYS A 259 17.41 -20.44 -5.03
C CYS A 259 17.83 -18.96 -5.10
N TYR A 260 18.78 -18.61 -5.98
CA TYR A 260 19.23 -17.24 -6.23
C TYR A 260 18.65 -16.60 -7.51
N ARG A 261 17.62 -17.21 -8.10
CA ARG A 261 17.02 -16.72 -9.36
C ARG A 261 16.39 -15.32 -9.16
N SER A 262 16.32 -14.58 -10.26
CA SER A 262 15.60 -13.30 -10.29
C SER A 262 14.11 -13.56 -10.50
N VAL A 263 13.28 -13.19 -9.53
CA VAL A 263 11.83 -13.42 -9.57
C VAL A 263 11.06 -12.36 -8.80
N ILE A 264 9.89 -11.98 -9.30
CA ILE A 264 8.90 -11.14 -8.63
C ILE A 264 7.63 -11.97 -8.48
N PHE A 265 7.25 -12.27 -7.24
CA PHE A 265 5.97 -12.90 -6.94
C PHE A 265 4.93 -11.82 -6.61
N VAL A 266 3.79 -11.87 -7.30
CA VAL A 266 2.71 -10.89 -7.20
C VAL A 266 1.45 -11.58 -6.65
N PRO A 267 0.95 -11.18 -5.48
CA PRO A 267 -0.30 -11.72 -4.94
C PRO A 267 -1.51 -11.43 -5.85
N GLU A 268 -2.42 -12.41 -5.99
CA GLU A 268 -3.66 -12.28 -6.78
C GLU A 268 -4.56 -11.11 -6.32
N MET A 269 -4.52 -10.76 -5.03
CA MET A 269 -5.37 -9.71 -4.44
C MET A 269 -4.96 -8.28 -4.85
N GLN A 270 -3.95 -8.11 -5.71
CA GLN A 270 -3.45 -6.81 -6.13
C GLN A 270 -4.25 -6.29 -7.34
N GLU A 271 -4.51 -4.99 -7.37
CA GLU A 271 -5.48 -4.42 -8.32
C GLU A 271 -5.10 -4.51 -9.80
N LYS A 272 -6.11 -4.40 -10.68
CA LYS A 272 -5.90 -4.33 -12.13
C LYS A 272 -4.99 -3.13 -12.48
N GLY A 273 -3.83 -3.43 -13.07
CA GLY A 273 -2.78 -2.46 -13.41
C GLY A 273 -1.60 -2.45 -12.45
N GLU A 274 -1.76 -2.99 -11.24
CA GLU A 274 -0.69 -3.18 -10.25
C GLU A 274 -0.45 -4.66 -9.89
N GLY A 275 -1.34 -5.55 -10.32
CA GLY A 275 -1.15 -7.00 -10.31
C GLY A 275 -0.13 -7.48 -11.34
N ALA A 276 -0.11 -8.79 -11.58
CA ALA A 276 0.98 -9.44 -12.31
C ALA A 276 1.21 -8.86 -13.72
N ASP A 277 0.15 -8.48 -14.44
CA ASP A 277 0.26 -7.86 -15.77
C ASP A 277 0.93 -6.48 -15.75
N GLY A 278 0.61 -5.65 -14.75
CA GLY A 278 1.24 -4.35 -14.56
C GLY A 278 2.74 -4.49 -14.28
N VAL A 279 3.09 -5.43 -13.41
CA VAL A 279 4.49 -5.76 -13.09
C VAL A 279 5.23 -6.29 -14.33
N ARG A 280 4.61 -7.16 -15.13
CA ARG A 280 5.19 -7.65 -16.41
C ARG A 280 5.49 -6.50 -17.36
N GLU A 281 4.60 -5.51 -17.47
CA GLU A 281 4.82 -4.35 -18.32
C GLU A 281 5.98 -3.46 -17.82
N ILE A 282 6.12 -3.30 -16.51
CA ILE A 282 7.28 -2.59 -15.92
C ILE A 282 8.59 -3.33 -16.25
N VAL A 283 8.61 -4.66 -16.08
CA VAL A 283 9.77 -5.50 -16.40
C VAL A 283 10.13 -5.41 -17.90
N ARG A 284 9.13 -5.41 -18.78
CA ARG A 284 9.31 -5.22 -20.24
C ARG A 284 9.96 -3.88 -20.56
N HIS A 285 9.56 -2.79 -19.90
CA HIS A 285 10.20 -1.49 -20.07
C HIS A 285 11.65 -1.46 -19.56
N VAL A 286 11.99 -2.24 -18.52
CA VAL A 286 13.38 -2.41 -18.10
C VAL A 286 14.19 -3.17 -19.15
N GLU A 287 13.65 -4.26 -19.71
CA GLU A 287 14.28 -5.03 -20.79
C GLU A 287 14.59 -4.15 -22.01
N ILE A 288 13.62 -3.33 -22.46
CA ILE A 288 13.80 -2.41 -23.58
C ILE A 288 14.92 -1.40 -23.30
N ARG A 289 14.95 -0.80 -22.10
CA ARG A 289 16.01 0.13 -21.69
C ARG A 289 17.39 -0.53 -21.62
N LEU A 290 17.43 -1.83 -21.34
CA LEU A 290 18.66 -2.62 -21.29
C LEU A 290 19.17 -3.03 -22.68
N GLY A 291 18.29 -3.12 -23.67
CA GLY A 291 18.63 -3.60 -25.01
C GLY A 291 19.00 -5.09 -25.07
N GLN A 292 18.66 -5.86 -24.04
CA GLN A 292 18.91 -7.30 -23.96
C GLN A 292 17.87 -7.99 -23.05
N PRO A 293 17.56 -9.28 -23.29
CA PRO A 293 16.54 -10.00 -22.52
C PRO A 293 16.82 -10.06 -21.02
N VAL A 294 15.76 -9.99 -20.21
CA VAL A 294 15.84 -10.21 -18.77
C VAL A 294 15.44 -11.64 -18.40
N ALA A 295 16.17 -12.23 -17.46
CA ALA A 295 15.90 -13.54 -16.88
C ALA A 295 14.84 -13.49 -15.76
N THR A 296 14.52 -12.29 -15.25
CA THR A 296 13.53 -12.07 -14.19
C THR A 296 12.18 -12.70 -14.52
N GLU A 297 11.67 -13.54 -13.62
CA GLU A 297 10.34 -14.15 -13.73
C GLU A 297 9.30 -13.29 -13.01
N VAL A 298 8.10 -13.16 -13.57
CA VAL A 298 6.95 -12.52 -12.87
C VAL A 298 5.87 -13.57 -12.69
N VAL A 299 5.69 -14.00 -11.45
CA VAL A 299 4.83 -15.13 -11.08
C VAL A 299 3.65 -14.60 -10.27
N GLU A 300 2.45 -14.88 -10.74
CA GLU A 300 1.23 -14.58 -9.99
C GLU A 300 1.00 -15.68 -8.95
N MET A 301 0.71 -15.28 -7.72
CA MET A 301 0.53 -16.17 -6.59
C MET A 301 -0.93 -16.19 -6.18
N HIS A 302 -1.58 -17.33 -6.43
CA HIS A 302 -2.98 -17.56 -6.07
C HIS A 302 -3.06 -18.15 -4.66
N GLY A 303 -3.72 -17.43 -3.75
CA GLY A 303 -3.97 -17.90 -2.39
C GLY A 303 -4.97 -19.06 -2.36
N ILE A 304 -4.89 -19.92 -1.34
CA ILE A 304 -6.02 -20.80 -1.01
C ILE A 304 -7.05 -19.92 -0.27
N LYS A 305 -8.29 -19.84 -0.79
CA LYS A 305 -9.39 -19.12 -0.15
C LYS A 305 -9.68 -19.77 1.21
N GLY A 306 -9.62 -19.01 2.31
CA GLY A 306 -9.90 -19.58 3.63
C GLY A 306 -9.50 -18.76 4.86
N GLY A 307 -9.03 -17.51 4.72
CA GLY A 307 -8.71 -16.67 5.88
C GLY A 307 -9.93 -15.88 6.33
N ASN A 308 -10.17 -15.77 7.65
CA ASN A 308 -11.26 -14.97 8.20
C ASN A 308 -10.99 -13.46 8.10
N ASN A 309 -9.80 -13.06 7.64
CA ASN A 309 -9.50 -11.71 7.22
C ASN A 309 -8.45 -11.69 6.09
N ILE A 310 -8.56 -10.63 5.28
CA ILE A 310 -7.71 -10.23 4.15
C ILE A 310 -6.21 -10.23 4.44
N TRP A 311 -5.79 -9.94 5.68
CA TRP A 311 -4.38 -9.95 6.06
C TRP A 311 -3.85 -11.38 6.24
N GLU A 312 -4.63 -12.28 6.83
CA GLU A 312 -4.32 -13.72 6.88
C GLU A 312 -4.33 -14.36 5.48
N GLU A 313 -5.15 -13.86 4.54
CA GLU A 313 -5.20 -14.36 3.16
C GLU A 313 -4.01 -13.90 2.29
N VAL A 314 -3.51 -12.67 2.47
CA VAL A 314 -2.28 -12.16 1.85
C VAL A 314 -1.04 -12.80 2.49
N VAL A 315 -1.13 -13.19 3.76
CA VAL A 315 -0.10 -13.91 4.53
C VAL A 315 -0.21 -15.44 4.35
N ASN A 316 -0.81 -15.90 3.25
CA ASN A 316 -1.02 -17.33 2.98
C ASN A 316 0.29 -18.13 3.17
N LYS A 317 0.35 -18.92 4.24
CA LYS A 317 1.53 -19.67 4.69
C LYS A 317 2.08 -20.65 3.65
N ASN A 318 1.31 -20.97 2.62
CA ASN A 318 1.71 -21.90 1.56
C ASN A 318 2.43 -21.23 0.38
N LEU A 319 2.48 -19.90 0.32
CA LEU A 319 3.10 -19.15 -0.79
C LEU A 319 4.45 -18.53 -0.41
N PHE A 320 4.62 -18.20 0.86
CA PHE A 320 5.83 -17.63 1.43
C PHE A 320 6.07 -18.23 2.81
N TYR A 321 7.24 -18.82 2.99
CA TYR A 321 7.69 -19.40 4.24
C TYR A 321 8.73 -18.47 4.85
N SER A 322 8.45 -17.96 6.06
CA SER A 322 9.40 -17.09 6.77
C SER A 322 10.70 -17.83 7.03
N ALA A 323 11.84 -17.17 6.79
CA ALA A 323 13.14 -17.70 7.17
C ALA A 323 13.31 -17.60 8.69
N GLU A 324 14.20 -18.43 9.25
CA GLU A 324 14.48 -18.44 10.68
C GLU A 324 14.94 -17.06 11.18
N ASP A 325 14.61 -16.71 12.44
CA ASP A 325 14.81 -15.36 13.00
C ASP A 325 16.21 -14.77 12.79
N ARG A 326 17.24 -15.62 12.78
CA ARG A 326 18.65 -15.24 12.55
C ARG A 326 18.89 -14.60 11.17
N HIS A 327 18.01 -14.85 10.20
CA HIS A 327 18.10 -14.30 8.84
C HIS A 327 17.40 -12.95 8.71
N GLN A 328 16.47 -12.63 9.61
CA GLN A 328 15.71 -11.39 9.56
C GLN A 328 16.58 -10.21 9.99
N GLN A 329 16.61 -9.15 9.16
CA GLN A 329 17.41 -7.95 9.37
C GLN A 329 18.87 -8.27 9.72
N HIS A 330 19.45 -9.25 9.00
CA HIS A 330 20.78 -9.80 9.29
C HIS A 330 21.86 -8.71 9.40
N ASP A 331 21.79 -7.68 8.56
CA ASP A 331 22.73 -6.54 8.58
C ASP A 331 22.71 -5.74 9.88
N LYS A 332 21.57 -5.67 10.58
CA LYS A 332 21.50 -5.03 11.90
C LYS A 332 22.09 -5.93 12.98
N ARG A 333 21.74 -7.21 12.96
CA ARG A 333 22.22 -8.19 13.96
C ARG A 333 23.74 -8.32 13.94
N MET A 334 24.35 -8.35 12.76
CA MET A 334 25.82 -8.39 12.64
C MET A 334 26.48 -7.11 13.17
N ARG A 335 25.84 -5.94 13.00
CA ARG A 335 26.35 -4.66 13.54
C ARG A 335 26.23 -4.55 15.06
N GLU A 336 25.21 -5.14 15.66
CA GLU A 336 25.08 -5.25 17.13
C GLU A 336 26.17 -6.14 17.74
N VAL A 337 26.73 -7.07 16.95
CA VAL A 337 27.86 -7.92 17.35
C VAL A 337 29.21 -7.23 17.10
N GLU A 338 29.30 -6.32 16.11
CA GLU A 338 30.59 -5.80 15.64
C GLU A 338 31.09 -4.51 16.32
N GLU A 339 30.29 -3.49 16.69
CA GLU A 339 30.91 -2.26 17.24
C GLU A 339 30.02 -1.34 18.11
N ASP A 340 30.55 -1.09 19.32
CA ASP A 340 30.45 0.10 20.20
C ASP A 340 31.22 1.31 19.60
N ASP A 341 31.25 1.45 18.26
CA ASP A 341 32.04 2.49 17.60
C ASP A 341 31.19 3.29 16.58
N GLY A 342 30.85 4.52 16.98
CA GLY A 342 30.89 5.65 16.04
C GLY A 342 29.89 5.71 14.88
N GLY A 343 28.66 5.20 15.03
CA GLY A 343 27.45 5.83 14.48
C GLY A 343 27.33 6.07 12.96
N ARG A 344 26.59 5.19 12.28
CA ARG A 344 25.80 5.56 11.09
C ARG A 344 24.36 5.13 11.28
N ARG A 345 23.48 6.09 11.64
CA ARG A 345 22.06 5.83 11.91
C ARG A 345 21.38 5.16 10.72
N ASP A 346 20.59 4.15 11.03
CA ASP A 346 19.73 3.42 10.11
C ASP A 346 18.65 4.36 9.54
N THR A 347 19.02 5.07 8.49
CA THR A 347 18.22 6.17 7.95
C THR A 347 17.48 5.70 6.72
N ILE A 348 16.16 5.81 6.76
CA ILE A 348 15.32 5.77 5.56
C ILE A 348 15.89 6.79 4.57
N LEU A 349 16.11 6.37 3.33
CA LEU A 349 16.74 7.16 2.29
C LEU A 349 15.69 7.67 1.30
N PRO A 350 15.72 8.98 0.95
CA PRO A 350 15.04 9.45 -0.24
C PRO A 350 15.52 8.68 -1.47
N LEU A 351 14.63 8.48 -2.46
CA LEU A 351 14.87 7.64 -3.63
C LEU A 351 16.22 7.94 -4.34
N LEU A 352 16.55 9.21 -4.58
CA LEU A 352 17.80 9.59 -5.24
C LEU A 352 19.05 9.17 -4.44
N LYS A 353 18.99 9.27 -3.11
CA LYS A 353 20.09 8.84 -2.23
C LYS A 353 20.18 7.32 -2.19
N TRP A 354 19.04 6.64 -2.17
CA TRP A 354 18.99 5.19 -2.28
C TRP A 354 19.63 4.69 -3.58
N ILE A 355 19.27 5.28 -4.73
CA ILE A 355 19.86 4.94 -6.05
C ILE A 355 21.38 5.16 -6.03
N HIS A 356 21.86 6.22 -5.39
CA HIS A 356 23.30 6.46 -5.29
C HIS A 356 24.04 5.39 -4.47
N VAL A 357 23.42 4.90 -3.39
CA VAL A 357 24.02 3.92 -2.46
C VAL A 357 23.91 2.50 -3.00
N TYR A 358 22.72 2.11 -3.44
CA TYR A 358 22.37 0.73 -3.82
C TYR A 358 22.12 0.54 -5.32
N GLY A 359 21.65 1.58 -6.01
CA GLY A 359 21.30 1.51 -7.44
C GLY A 359 22.50 1.57 -8.41
N LYS A 360 23.74 1.61 -7.92
CA LYS A 360 24.92 1.58 -8.78
C LYS A 360 25.12 0.17 -9.33
N ARG A 361 24.86 0.01 -10.63
CA ARG A 361 25.33 -1.10 -11.47
C ARG A 361 26.86 -1.11 -11.57
N LYS A 362 27.57 -1.36 -10.47
CA LYS A 362 28.94 -1.87 -10.59
C LYS A 362 28.84 -3.34 -11.02
N LYS A 363 29.73 -3.78 -11.93
CA LYS A 363 29.97 -5.22 -12.14
C LYS A 363 30.02 -5.88 -10.77
N SER A 364 29.13 -6.86 -10.57
CA SER A 364 28.96 -7.69 -9.37
C SER A 364 30.02 -7.42 -8.30
N ILE A 365 29.64 -6.77 -7.20
CA ILE A 365 30.48 -6.65 -6.00
C ILE A 365 30.53 -8.04 -5.36
N TRP A 366 31.26 -8.97 -5.98
CA TRP A 366 31.47 -10.38 -5.60
C TRP A 366 30.30 -11.32 -6.00
N GLY A 367 30.50 -12.56 -6.45
CA GLY A 367 31.71 -13.36 -6.57
C GLY A 367 32.23 -13.54 -8.01
N SER A 368 33.53 -13.71 -8.09
CA SER A 368 34.28 -14.22 -9.23
C SER A 368 33.63 -15.47 -9.80
N ALA A 369 33.54 -15.53 -11.14
CA ALA A 369 33.31 -16.75 -11.89
C ALA A 369 34.52 -17.72 -11.86
N ASN A 370 35.36 -17.66 -10.83
CA ASN A 370 36.52 -18.52 -10.60
C ASN A 370 36.53 -18.95 -9.12
N SER A 371 35.53 -19.74 -8.72
CA SER A 371 35.59 -20.72 -7.61
C SER A 371 34.20 -21.33 -7.40
N LEU A 372 33.77 -22.14 -8.36
CA LEU A 372 32.97 -23.35 -8.16
C LEU A 372 33.46 -24.37 -9.20
#